data_AF-A0A914ACD6-F1
#
_entry.id   AF-A0A914ACD6-F1
#
_cell.length_a   1.000
_cell.length_b   1.000
_cell.length_c   1.000
_cell.angle_alpha   90.00
_cell.angle_beta   90.00
_cell.angle_gamma   90.00
#
_symmetry.space_group_name_H-M   'P 1'
#
loop_
_entity.id
_entity.type
_entity.pdbx_description
1 polymer ?
#
loop_
_entity_poly.entity_id
_entity_poly.type
_entity_poly.pdbx_seq_one_letter_code
_entity_poly.pdbx_strand_id
1 'polypeptide(L)'
;MQRNTSSSNSKNNSARVIIACRDLPKAEAAASEIRTATGNNKVTVRKLDLASLASVRECAKKIKAEVKKLDILINNAGIMMCPPLKTEDGFEMQLGVNHLGHFLLTNLLLDIIKSSAPARIVNVSSLAHDFNNAKMFWDDINLEKNYDPVAAYGQSKLANVLFTVELAKRLKGTQVTANSLHPGTIETELTRHTQKAMSLPWRIFFRIMCSPIGNFFRKTAVQGAQTTIHLAVSEELKNTTGQYYSECVPAKTNKQYVNSENARRLWEMSAEMVGLDKKVD
;
A
#
# COMPACT_ATOMS: atom_id res chain seq x y z
N MET A 1 -13.06 -7.65 12.13
CA MET A 1 -13.48 -9.04 12.42
C MET A 1 -14.19 -9.04 13.75
N GLN A 2 -15.52 -9.10 13.73
CA GLN A 2 -16.36 -9.59 14.84
C GLN A 2 -17.75 -9.83 14.24
N ARG A 3 -18.08 -11.09 14.01
CA ARG A 3 -19.47 -11.54 14.00
C ARG A 3 -19.56 -12.56 15.13
N ASN A 4 -20.07 -12.11 16.26
CA ASN A 4 -20.65 -12.97 17.27
C ASN A 4 -21.94 -13.56 16.67
N THR A 5 -21.84 -14.73 16.08
CA THR A 5 -22.98 -15.63 15.90
C THR A 5 -22.52 -17.02 16.26
N SER A 6 -22.97 -17.44 17.44
CA SER A 6 -22.82 -18.76 18.01
C SER A 6 -23.40 -19.81 17.05
N SER A 7 -22.54 -20.56 16.37
CA SER A 7 -22.87 -21.90 15.89
C SER A 7 -21.58 -22.63 15.48
N SER A 8 -21.35 -23.75 16.16
CA SER A 8 -20.38 -24.80 15.88
C SER A 8 -20.23 -25.14 14.39
N ASN A 9 -19.26 -24.54 13.68
CA ASN A 9 -18.67 -25.08 12.44
C ASN A 9 -17.39 -24.36 11.92
N SER A 10 -16.71 -23.51 12.69
CA SER A 10 -15.77 -22.52 12.11
C SER A 10 -14.32 -22.95 11.85
N LYS A 11 -13.90 -24.20 12.15
CA LYS A 11 -12.48 -24.60 11.98
C LYS A 11 -11.97 -24.53 10.52
N ASN A 12 -12.87 -24.53 9.53
CA ASN A 12 -12.52 -24.45 8.10
C ASN A 12 -12.68 -23.06 7.45
N ASN A 13 -13.19 -22.04 8.14
CA ASN A 13 -13.46 -20.72 7.54
C ASN A 13 -12.48 -19.60 7.93
N SER A 14 -11.41 -19.91 8.66
CA SER A 14 -10.39 -18.91 9.00
C SER A 14 -9.49 -18.62 7.82
N ALA A 15 -9.41 -17.35 7.42
CA ALA A 15 -8.53 -16.86 6.35
C ALA A 15 -7.06 -17.17 6.66
N ARG A 16 -6.31 -17.66 5.66
CA ARG A 16 -4.84 -17.75 5.75
C ARG A 16 -4.27 -16.35 5.54
N VAL A 17 -3.48 -15.85 6.48
CA VAL A 17 -2.90 -14.50 6.43
C VAL A 17 -1.38 -14.62 6.38
N ILE A 18 -0.77 -13.90 5.44
CA ILE A 18 0.69 -13.77 5.34
C ILE A 18 1.04 -12.32 5.65
N ILE A 19 1.75 -12.11 6.76
CA ILE A 19 2.29 -10.81 7.14
C ILE A 19 3.68 -10.71 6.54
N ALA A 20 3.80 -9.98 5.43
CA ALA A 20 5.09 -9.72 4.79
C ALA A 20 5.71 -8.44 5.39
N CYS A 21 6.83 -8.58 6.10
CA CYS A 21 7.43 -7.48 6.86
C CYS A 21 8.96 -7.57 6.90
N ARG A 22 9.62 -6.41 7.03
CA ARG A 22 11.09 -6.35 7.13
C ARG A 22 11.60 -6.79 8.50
N ASP A 23 10.87 -6.48 9.57
CA ASP A 23 11.28 -6.79 10.95
C ASP A 23 10.59 -8.08 11.39
N LEU A 24 11.31 -9.20 11.29
CA LEU A 24 10.76 -10.52 11.58
C LEU A 24 10.36 -10.69 13.06
N PRO A 25 11.20 -10.31 14.05
CA PRO A 25 10.80 -10.38 15.46
C PRO A 25 9.50 -9.61 15.75
N LYS A 26 9.39 -8.37 15.27
CA LYS A 26 8.18 -7.55 15.47
C LYS A 26 6.96 -8.15 14.77
N ALA A 27 7.14 -8.65 13.55
CA ALA A 27 6.06 -9.26 12.79
C ALA A 27 5.58 -10.58 13.40
N GLU A 28 6.48 -11.41 13.96
CA GLU A 28 6.09 -12.66 14.64
C GLU A 28 5.39 -12.39 15.97
N ALA A 29 5.79 -11.36 16.72
CA ALA A 29 5.05 -10.92 17.90
C ALA A 29 3.61 -10.54 17.54
N ALA A 30 3.42 -9.69 16.53
CA ALA A 30 2.10 -9.29 16.05
C ALA A 30 1.29 -10.49 15.51
N ALA A 31 1.93 -11.40 14.76
CA ALA A 31 1.28 -12.62 14.28
C ALA A 31 0.82 -13.50 15.45
N SER A 32 1.64 -13.63 16.50
CA SER A 32 1.31 -14.40 17.71
C SER A 32 0.11 -13.82 18.46
N GLU A 33 0.07 -12.49 18.61
CA GLU A 33 -1.07 -11.78 19.19
C GLU A 33 -2.36 -12.03 18.39
N ILE A 34 -2.30 -11.96 17.05
CA ILE A 34 -3.46 -12.25 16.19
C ILE A 34 -3.89 -13.71 16.33
N ARG A 35 -2.96 -14.66 16.29
CA ARG A 35 -3.25 -16.10 16.48
C ARG A 35 -3.97 -16.33 17.80
N THR A 36 -3.48 -15.72 18.88
CA THR A 36 -4.05 -15.83 20.23
C THR A 36 -5.44 -15.20 20.32
N ALA A 37 -5.60 -13.97 19.82
CA ALA A 37 -6.85 -13.22 19.91
C ALA A 37 -7.98 -13.81 19.04
N THR A 38 -7.63 -14.50 17.94
CA THR A 38 -8.62 -15.00 16.97
C THR A 38 -8.76 -16.52 16.94
N GLY A 39 -7.84 -17.26 17.56
CA GLY A 39 -7.72 -18.71 17.39
C GLY A 39 -7.30 -19.14 15.97
N ASN A 40 -6.91 -18.20 15.10
CA ASN A 40 -6.53 -18.50 13.72
C ASN A 40 -5.05 -18.85 13.61
N ASN A 41 -4.71 -20.13 13.66
CA ASN A 41 -3.33 -20.61 13.53
C ASN A 41 -2.73 -20.45 12.13
N LYS A 42 -3.47 -19.93 11.13
CA LYS A 42 -3.03 -19.75 9.73
C LYS A 42 -2.43 -18.37 9.45
N VAL A 43 -2.01 -17.63 10.48
CA VAL A 43 -1.29 -16.36 10.35
C VAL A 43 0.21 -16.64 10.38
N THR A 44 0.91 -16.32 9.29
CA THR A 44 2.35 -16.60 9.09
C THR A 44 3.10 -15.35 8.69
N VAL A 45 4.40 -15.29 8.97
CA VAL A 45 5.26 -14.15 8.62
C VAL A 45 6.20 -14.50 7.48
N ARG A 46 6.45 -13.55 6.57
CA ARG A 46 7.49 -13.65 5.54
C ARG A 46 8.36 -12.39 5.58
N LYS A 47 9.67 -12.56 5.42
CA LYS A 47 10.59 -11.43 5.26
C LYS A 47 10.26 -10.73 3.94
N LEU A 48 10.07 -9.42 4.01
CA LEU A 48 9.93 -8.54 2.86
C LEU A 48 10.49 -7.17 3.22
N ASP A 49 11.58 -6.78 2.57
CA ASP A 49 12.04 -5.40 2.56
C ASP A 49 11.70 -4.76 1.21
N LEU A 50 10.82 -3.77 1.23
CA LEU A 50 10.40 -3.05 0.01
C LEU A 50 11.47 -2.06 -0.48
N ALA A 51 12.51 -1.79 0.32
CA ALA A 51 13.66 -1.00 -0.08
C ALA A 51 14.74 -1.83 -0.82
N SER A 52 14.43 -3.08 -1.18
CA SER A 52 15.34 -4.00 -1.87
C SER A 52 14.57 -4.84 -2.90
N LEU A 53 14.78 -4.59 -4.19
CA LEU A 53 14.10 -5.37 -5.24
C LEU A 53 14.47 -6.86 -5.18
N ALA A 54 15.69 -7.18 -4.72
CA ALA A 54 16.11 -8.55 -4.46
C ALA A 54 15.25 -9.21 -3.36
N SER A 55 15.02 -8.51 -2.24
CA SER A 55 14.13 -9.00 -1.17
C SER A 55 12.69 -9.20 -1.66
N VAL A 56 12.18 -8.28 -2.50
CA VAL A 56 10.85 -8.40 -3.11
C VAL A 56 10.74 -9.66 -3.97
N ARG A 57 11.73 -9.91 -4.85
CA ARG A 57 11.77 -11.10 -5.72
C ARG A 57 11.85 -12.39 -4.92
N GLU A 58 12.66 -12.43 -3.87
CA GLU A 58 12.78 -13.58 -2.97
C GLU A 58 11.46 -13.88 -2.24
N CYS A 59 10.80 -12.83 -1.71
CA CYS A 59 9.51 -12.96 -1.04
C CYS A 59 8.43 -13.50 -1.99
N ALA A 60 8.34 -12.94 -3.20
CA ALA A 60 7.38 -13.40 -4.21
C ALA A 60 7.64 -14.87 -4.61
N LYS A 61 8.90 -15.27 -4.78
CA LYS A 61 9.28 -16.67 -5.05
C LYS A 61 8.81 -17.61 -3.92
N LYS A 62 9.04 -17.23 -2.66
CA LYS A 62 8.60 -18.01 -1.49
C LYS A 62 7.08 -18.13 -1.42
N ILE A 63 6.34 -17.04 -1.63
CA ILE A 63 4.87 -17.05 -1.65
C ILE A 63 4.36 -18.01 -2.74
N LYS A 64 4.88 -17.91 -3.97
CA LYS A 64 4.46 -18.78 -5.08
C LYS A 64 4.77 -20.27 -4.86
N ALA A 65 5.81 -20.59 -4.08
CA ALA A 65 6.13 -21.98 -3.76
C ALA A 65 5.19 -22.60 -2.72
N GLU A 66 4.59 -21.80 -1.84
CA GLU A 66 3.86 -22.26 -0.65
C GLU A 66 2.34 -22.06 -0.70
N VAL A 67 1.89 -21.22 -1.63
CA VAL A 67 0.51 -20.78 -1.75
C VAL A 67 0.03 -21.11 -3.15
N LYS A 68 -1.13 -21.79 -3.23
CA LYS A 68 -1.79 -22.12 -4.50
C LYS A 68 -2.82 -21.08 -4.92
N LYS A 69 -3.33 -20.30 -3.96
CA LYS A 69 -4.37 -19.30 -4.17
C LYS A 69 -4.08 -18.03 -3.35
N LEU A 70 -4.10 -16.87 -3.99
CA LEU A 70 -3.94 -15.55 -3.38
C LEU A 70 -5.16 -14.69 -3.71
N ASP A 71 -6.19 -14.76 -2.84
CA ASP A 71 -7.46 -14.08 -3.05
C ASP A 71 -7.38 -12.56 -2.84
N ILE A 72 -6.49 -12.09 -1.95
CA ILE A 72 -6.37 -10.68 -1.57
C ILE A 72 -4.90 -10.31 -1.43
N LEU A 73 -4.48 -9.24 -2.11
CA LEU A 73 -3.21 -8.56 -1.90
C LEU A 73 -3.47 -7.15 -1.36
N ILE A 74 -2.87 -6.80 -0.23
CA ILE A 74 -2.96 -5.47 0.36
C ILE A 74 -1.57 -4.83 0.40
N ASN A 75 -1.33 -3.88 -0.51
CA ASN A 75 -0.14 -3.04 -0.54
C ASN A 75 -0.30 -1.91 0.48
N ASN A 76 -0.13 -2.27 1.77
CA ASN A 76 -0.35 -1.37 2.91
C ASN A 76 0.92 -0.68 3.41
N ALA A 77 2.08 -1.33 3.27
CA ALA A 77 3.29 -0.82 3.89
C ALA A 77 3.66 0.58 3.37
N GLY A 78 4.34 1.36 4.19
CA GLY A 78 4.83 2.64 3.73
C GLY A 78 5.69 3.35 4.76
N ILE A 79 6.35 4.38 4.28
CA ILE A 79 7.18 5.32 5.03
C ILE A 79 6.83 6.74 4.57
N MET A 80 7.15 7.72 5.39
CA MET A 80 6.73 9.11 5.19
C MET A 80 7.80 10.06 5.68
N MET A 81 8.01 11.15 4.93
CA MET A 81 8.86 12.30 5.31
C MET A 81 10.27 11.85 5.75
N CYS A 82 10.86 10.92 4.99
CA CYS A 82 12.23 10.49 5.22
C CYS A 82 13.21 11.60 4.84
N PRO A 83 14.43 11.64 5.43
CA PRO A 83 15.53 12.39 4.84
C PRO A 83 15.89 11.83 3.44
N PRO A 84 16.70 12.53 2.63
CA PRO A 84 17.10 12.09 1.29
C PRO A 84 17.95 10.81 1.37
N LEU A 85 17.27 9.67 1.43
CA LEU A 85 17.83 8.34 1.48
C LEU A 85 17.56 7.63 0.17
N LYS A 86 18.39 6.63 -0.13
CA LYS A 86 18.20 5.74 -1.27
C LYS A 86 17.92 4.31 -0.82
N THR A 87 17.12 3.60 -1.60
CA THR A 87 16.94 2.14 -1.47
C THR A 87 18.26 1.42 -1.81
N GLU A 88 18.34 0.11 -1.56
CA GLU A 88 19.51 -0.69 -1.96
C GLU A 88 19.76 -0.60 -3.47
N ASP A 89 18.68 -0.46 -4.25
CA ASP A 89 18.70 -0.33 -5.71
C ASP A 89 18.90 1.12 -6.20
N GLY A 90 19.12 2.09 -5.30
CA GLY A 90 19.46 3.47 -5.66
C GLY A 90 18.28 4.41 -5.93
N PHE A 91 17.03 3.99 -5.69
CA PHE A 91 15.85 4.85 -5.84
C PHE A 91 15.62 5.75 -4.64
N GLU A 92 14.91 6.86 -4.84
CA GLU A 92 14.42 7.67 -3.71
C GLU A 92 13.61 6.80 -2.75
N MET A 93 13.93 6.89 -1.45
CA MET A 93 13.44 5.97 -0.43
C MET A 93 11.92 5.87 -0.36
N GLN A 94 11.18 6.99 -0.40
CA GLN A 94 9.71 6.96 -0.29
C GLN A 94 9.04 6.40 -1.55
N LEU A 95 9.49 6.78 -2.75
CA LEU A 95 9.02 6.22 -4.01
C LEU A 95 9.37 4.73 -4.12
N GLY A 96 10.60 4.37 -3.77
CA GLY A 96 11.11 3.00 -3.77
C GLY A 96 10.27 2.08 -2.89
N VAL A 97 10.07 2.45 -1.62
CA VAL A 97 9.32 1.64 -0.66
C VAL A 97 7.80 1.68 -0.92
N ASN A 98 7.23 2.87 -1.07
CA ASN A 98 5.77 3.02 -1.09
C ASN A 98 5.16 2.59 -2.42
N HIS A 99 5.91 2.67 -3.53
CA HIS A 99 5.42 2.39 -4.88
C HIS A 99 6.23 1.30 -5.58
N LEU A 100 7.53 1.48 -5.87
CA LEU A 100 8.29 0.54 -6.73
C LEU A 100 8.36 -0.88 -6.16
N GLY A 101 8.59 -1.03 -4.86
CA GLY A 101 8.57 -2.34 -4.20
C GLY A 101 7.21 -3.03 -4.28
N HIS A 102 6.11 -2.30 -4.09
CA HIS A 102 4.75 -2.83 -4.25
C HIS A 102 4.40 -3.13 -5.70
N PHE A 103 4.83 -2.27 -6.63
CA PHE A 103 4.67 -2.44 -8.06
C PHE A 103 5.32 -3.75 -8.51
N LEU A 104 6.59 -3.98 -8.14
CA LEU A 104 7.29 -5.21 -8.44
C LEU A 104 6.61 -6.43 -7.78
N LEU A 105 6.30 -6.35 -6.48
CA LEU A 105 5.64 -7.45 -5.76
C LEU A 105 4.31 -7.86 -6.41
N THR A 106 3.48 -6.88 -6.75
CA THR A 106 2.17 -7.11 -7.38
C THR A 106 2.31 -7.80 -8.72
N ASN A 107 3.22 -7.32 -9.58
CA ASN A 107 3.46 -7.91 -10.89
C ASN A 107 4.03 -9.34 -10.78
N LEU A 108 4.94 -9.62 -9.84
CA LEU A 108 5.51 -10.96 -9.63
C LEU A 108 4.51 -11.99 -9.10
N LEU A 109 3.43 -11.52 -8.46
CA LEU A 109 2.33 -12.33 -7.92
C LEU A 109 1.09 -12.29 -8.82
N LEU A 110 1.11 -11.57 -9.94
CA LEU A 110 -0.09 -11.29 -10.71
C LEU A 110 -0.72 -12.56 -11.28
N ASP A 111 0.09 -13.51 -11.75
CA ASP A 111 -0.38 -14.79 -12.31
C ASP A 111 -1.17 -15.60 -11.29
N ILE A 112 -0.65 -15.73 -10.05
CA ILE A 112 -1.34 -16.47 -8.99
C ILE A 112 -2.60 -15.71 -8.53
N ILE A 113 -2.60 -14.38 -8.54
CA ILE A 113 -3.79 -13.59 -8.21
C ILE A 113 -4.87 -13.78 -9.30
N LYS A 114 -4.50 -13.70 -10.58
CA LYS A 114 -5.39 -13.95 -11.73
C LYS A 114 -5.97 -15.38 -11.68
N SER A 115 -5.16 -16.39 -11.38
CA SER A 115 -5.65 -17.78 -11.22
C SER A 115 -6.51 -17.99 -9.97
N SER A 116 -6.51 -17.04 -9.05
CA SER A 116 -7.29 -17.06 -7.81
C SER A 116 -8.65 -16.36 -7.93
N ALA A 117 -8.96 -15.83 -9.12
CA ALA A 117 -10.19 -15.10 -9.37
C ALA A 117 -11.45 -15.80 -8.83
N PRO A 118 -12.41 -15.06 -8.25
CA PRO A 118 -12.37 -13.61 -8.01
C PRO A 118 -11.34 -13.24 -6.93
N ALA A 119 -10.54 -12.20 -7.19
CA ALA A 119 -9.47 -11.75 -6.29
C ALA A 119 -9.39 -10.21 -6.25
N ARG A 120 -8.74 -9.66 -5.22
CA ARG A 120 -8.70 -8.21 -4.97
C ARG A 120 -7.31 -7.71 -4.65
N ILE A 121 -6.94 -6.58 -5.24
CA ILE A 121 -5.72 -5.83 -4.96
C ILE A 121 -6.12 -4.48 -4.36
N VAL A 122 -5.57 -4.18 -3.18
CA VAL A 122 -5.84 -2.93 -2.45
C VAL A 122 -4.54 -2.16 -2.27
N ASN A 123 -4.47 -0.96 -2.84
CA ASN A 123 -3.30 -0.08 -2.76
C ASN A 123 -3.54 1.06 -1.78
N VAL A 124 -2.78 1.12 -0.68
CA VAL A 124 -2.92 2.18 0.31
C VAL A 124 -2.17 3.44 -0.14
N SER A 125 -2.94 4.49 -0.42
CA SER A 125 -2.48 5.84 -0.72
C SER A 125 -2.70 6.75 0.51
N SER A 126 -2.84 8.07 0.33
CA SER A 126 -3.01 9.08 1.37
C SER A 126 -3.62 10.35 0.78
N LEU A 127 -4.24 11.23 1.58
CA LEU A 127 -4.59 12.60 1.15
C LEU A 127 -3.38 13.37 0.60
N ALA A 128 -2.16 12.99 0.99
CA ALA A 128 -0.94 13.57 0.43
C ALA A 128 -0.82 13.45 -1.10
N HIS A 129 -1.56 12.55 -1.75
CA HIS A 129 -1.57 12.44 -3.22
C HIS A 129 -2.22 13.64 -3.93
N ASP A 130 -2.99 14.47 -3.20
CA ASP A 130 -3.69 15.66 -3.73
C ASP A 130 -3.39 16.92 -2.89
N PHE A 131 -2.58 16.79 -1.84
CA PHE A 131 -2.20 17.93 -0.99
C PHE A 131 -1.13 18.79 -1.67
N ASN A 132 -1.26 20.11 -1.57
CA ASN A 132 -0.26 21.09 -2.04
C ASN A 132 0.20 20.87 -3.51
N ASN A 133 -0.72 20.55 -4.41
CA ASN A 133 -0.43 20.25 -5.82
C ASN A 133 0.60 19.12 -6.00
N ALA A 134 0.49 18.05 -5.19
CA ALA A 134 1.25 16.83 -5.38
C ALA A 134 1.18 16.38 -6.85
N LYS A 135 2.34 16.12 -7.42
CA LYS A 135 2.52 15.79 -8.84
C LYS A 135 3.63 14.76 -8.99
N MET A 136 3.66 14.13 -10.15
CA MET A 136 4.80 13.31 -10.56
C MET A 136 5.91 14.24 -11.07
N PHE A 137 7.12 14.10 -10.54
CA PHE A 137 8.31 14.81 -10.98
C PHE A 137 8.97 14.02 -12.11
N TRP A 138 8.33 14.00 -13.28
CA TRP A 138 8.70 13.08 -14.35
C TRP A 138 10.16 13.17 -14.82
N ASP A 139 10.74 14.37 -14.81
CA ASP A 139 12.11 14.63 -15.26
C ASP A 139 13.15 14.48 -14.13
N ASP A 140 12.70 14.23 -12.91
CA ASP A 140 13.53 14.00 -11.72
C ASP A 140 12.77 13.08 -10.74
N ILE A 141 12.44 11.88 -11.21
CA ILE A 141 11.53 10.97 -10.49
C ILE A 141 12.07 10.56 -9.11
N ASN A 142 13.41 10.56 -8.97
CA ASN A 142 14.12 10.28 -7.72
C ASN A 142 14.43 11.55 -6.89
N LEU A 143 13.97 12.73 -7.32
CA LEU A 143 14.13 14.00 -6.62
C LEU A 143 15.58 14.28 -6.19
N GLU A 144 16.53 14.08 -7.11
CA GLU A 144 17.96 14.21 -6.82
C GLU A 144 18.41 15.67 -6.70
N LYS A 145 17.68 16.62 -7.28
CA LYS A 145 18.09 18.04 -7.32
C LYS A 145 17.67 18.82 -6.08
N ASN A 146 16.37 18.83 -5.79
CA ASN A 146 15.76 19.62 -4.72
C ASN A 146 14.83 18.72 -3.91
N TYR A 147 15.41 17.94 -2.98
CA TYR A 147 14.63 17.01 -2.17
C TYR A 147 13.74 17.75 -1.18
N ASP A 148 12.43 17.58 -1.32
CA ASP A 148 11.44 17.95 -0.32
C ASP A 148 10.74 16.67 0.20
N PRO A 149 10.85 16.34 1.50
CA PRO A 149 10.28 15.12 2.05
C PRO A 149 8.76 14.99 1.89
N VAL A 150 8.04 16.12 1.83
CA VAL A 150 6.58 16.16 1.69
C VAL A 150 6.20 15.90 0.23
N ALA A 151 6.89 16.54 -0.72
CA ALA A 151 6.73 16.33 -2.14
C ALA A 151 7.07 14.89 -2.54
N ALA A 152 8.15 14.31 -2.01
CA ALA A 152 8.52 12.90 -2.20
C ALA A 152 7.41 11.97 -1.71
N TYR A 153 6.86 12.24 -0.52
CA TYR A 153 5.74 11.47 0.01
C TYR A 153 4.49 11.58 -0.87
N GLY A 154 4.11 12.81 -1.24
CA GLY A 154 2.95 13.09 -2.09
C GLY A 154 3.07 12.41 -3.46
N GLN A 155 4.25 12.50 -4.09
CA GLN A 155 4.57 11.77 -5.33
C GLN A 155 4.36 10.27 -5.14
N SER A 156 4.92 9.67 -4.08
CA SER A 156 4.79 8.23 -3.85
C SER A 156 3.33 7.78 -3.66
N LYS A 157 2.48 8.61 -3.06
CA LYS A 157 1.07 8.31 -2.83
C LYS A 157 0.20 8.58 -4.06
N LEU A 158 0.56 9.57 -4.88
CA LEU A 158 -0.01 9.77 -6.22
C LEU A 158 0.33 8.59 -7.13
N ALA A 159 1.56 8.08 -7.05
CA ALA A 159 1.98 6.90 -7.80
C ALA A 159 1.11 5.67 -7.49
N ASN A 160 0.73 5.45 -6.23
CA ASN A 160 -0.19 4.36 -5.86
C ASN A 160 -1.60 4.50 -6.49
N VAL A 161 -2.11 5.74 -6.64
CA VAL A 161 -3.41 5.98 -7.29
C VAL A 161 -3.31 5.74 -8.79
N LEU A 162 -2.27 6.29 -9.44
CA LEU A 162 -1.99 6.08 -10.87
C LEU A 162 -1.76 4.60 -11.21
N PHE A 163 -1.00 3.89 -10.36
CA PHE A 163 -0.79 2.45 -10.47
C PHE A 163 -2.11 1.70 -10.44
N THR A 164 -3.01 2.06 -9.54
CA THR A 164 -4.34 1.44 -9.44
C THR A 164 -5.16 1.66 -10.70
N VAL A 165 -5.16 2.88 -11.25
CA VAL A 165 -5.87 3.22 -12.49
C VAL A 165 -5.38 2.35 -13.66
N GLU A 166 -4.07 2.21 -13.83
CA GLU A 166 -3.51 1.41 -14.92
C GLU A 166 -3.69 -0.10 -14.68
N LEU A 167 -3.46 -0.57 -13.45
CA LEU A 167 -3.65 -1.98 -13.08
C LEU A 167 -5.09 -2.44 -13.32
N ALA A 168 -6.08 -1.61 -12.97
CA ALA A 168 -7.49 -1.92 -13.20
C ALA A 168 -7.83 -2.09 -14.69
N LYS A 169 -7.19 -1.33 -15.58
CA LYS A 169 -7.36 -1.50 -17.04
C LYS A 169 -6.76 -2.81 -17.52
N ARG A 170 -5.54 -3.12 -17.06
CA ARG A 170 -4.82 -4.36 -17.42
C ARG A 170 -5.52 -5.62 -16.91
N LEU A 171 -6.23 -5.52 -15.79
CA LEU A 171 -6.99 -6.63 -15.22
C LEU A 171 -8.39 -6.83 -15.83
N LYS A 172 -8.79 -6.04 -16.82
CA LYS A 172 -10.12 -6.17 -17.45
C LYS A 172 -10.31 -7.59 -18.00
N GLY A 173 -11.42 -8.22 -17.64
CA GLY A 173 -11.76 -9.59 -18.06
C GLY A 173 -11.19 -10.71 -17.17
N THR A 174 -10.35 -10.39 -16.17
CA THR A 174 -9.74 -11.41 -15.28
C THR A 174 -10.56 -11.72 -14.02
N GLN A 175 -11.63 -10.97 -13.76
CA GLN A 175 -12.36 -10.96 -12.47
C GLN A 175 -11.50 -10.62 -11.25
N VAL A 176 -10.33 -10.01 -11.46
CA VAL A 176 -9.52 -9.39 -10.40
C VAL A 176 -9.82 -7.89 -10.36
N THR A 177 -10.07 -7.35 -9.18
CA THR A 177 -10.26 -5.91 -8.99
C THR A 177 -9.04 -5.26 -8.35
N ALA A 178 -8.75 -4.01 -8.71
CA ALA A 178 -7.71 -3.20 -8.09
C ALA A 178 -8.30 -1.85 -7.68
N ASN A 179 -8.22 -1.49 -6.40
CA ASN A 179 -8.68 -0.19 -5.90
C ASN A 179 -7.66 0.42 -4.96
N SER A 180 -7.75 1.74 -4.78
CA SER A 180 -6.90 2.50 -3.87
C SER A 180 -7.72 3.25 -2.84
N LEU A 181 -7.06 3.63 -1.75
CA LEU A 181 -7.73 4.36 -0.67
C LEU A 181 -6.80 5.30 0.09
N HIS A 182 -7.39 6.25 0.80
CA HIS A 182 -6.78 6.88 1.96
C HIS A 182 -7.39 6.29 3.24
N PRO A 183 -6.57 5.90 4.24
CA PRO A 183 -7.07 5.21 5.42
C PRO A 183 -7.51 6.19 6.54
N GLY A 184 -7.45 7.50 6.31
CA GLY A 184 -7.61 8.52 7.35
C GLY A 184 -6.26 8.95 7.94
N THR A 185 -6.29 9.96 8.82
CA THR A 185 -5.13 10.36 9.61
C THR A 185 -5.00 9.43 10.82
N ILE A 186 -4.18 8.40 10.71
CA ILE A 186 -4.03 7.34 11.74
C ILE A 186 -2.77 7.59 12.56
N GLU A 187 -2.87 7.38 13.86
CA GLU A 187 -1.70 7.29 14.74
C GLU A 187 -0.91 6.00 14.43
N THR A 188 0.23 6.16 13.77
CA THR A 188 1.14 5.07 13.43
C THR A 188 2.58 5.54 13.62
N GLU A 189 3.51 4.59 13.76
CA GLU A 189 4.97 4.81 13.75
C GLU A 189 5.51 5.46 12.44
N LEU A 190 4.63 5.81 11.48
CA LEU A 190 4.97 6.56 10.25
C LEU A 190 5.64 7.91 10.56
N THR A 191 5.53 8.42 11.78
CA THR A 191 6.10 9.69 12.22
C THR A 191 7.55 9.59 12.72
N ARG A 192 8.15 8.40 12.82
CA ARG A 192 9.50 8.26 13.44
C ARG A 192 10.63 9.06 12.79
N HIS A 193 10.48 9.46 11.52
CA HIS A 193 11.47 10.27 10.80
C HIS A 193 11.14 11.78 10.77
N THR A 194 10.00 12.21 11.33
CA THR A 194 9.52 13.60 11.19
C THR A 194 10.24 14.61 12.09
N GLN A 195 11.05 14.18 13.08
CA GLN A 195 11.55 15.09 14.11
C GLN A 195 12.90 15.77 13.80
N LYS A 196 13.76 15.23 12.91
CA LYS A 196 15.14 15.70 12.78
C LYS A 196 15.44 16.62 11.58
N ALA A 197 14.57 16.68 10.56
CA ALA A 197 14.84 17.43 9.31
C ALA A 197 13.71 18.37 8.88
N MET A 198 12.83 18.76 9.79
CA MET A 198 11.61 19.50 9.48
C MET A 198 11.80 21.02 9.67
N SER A 199 11.42 21.83 8.68
CA SER A 199 11.46 23.30 8.80
C SER A 199 10.51 23.80 9.90
N LEU A 200 10.81 24.98 10.47
CA LEU A 200 10.09 25.52 11.64
C LEU A 200 8.56 25.58 11.48
N PRO A 201 7.99 25.98 10.32
CA PRO A 201 6.53 25.98 10.11
C PRO A 201 5.92 24.58 10.17
N TRP A 202 6.61 23.58 9.63
CA TRP A 202 6.17 22.19 9.66
C TRP A 202 6.32 21.56 11.06
N ARG A 203 7.36 21.93 11.82
CA ARG A 203 7.47 21.53 13.24
C ARG A 203 6.29 22.05 14.06
N ILE A 204 5.81 23.26 13.76
CA ILE A 204 4.63 23.85 14.42
C ILE A 204 3.35 23.11 13.98
N PHE A 205 3.14 22.89 12.68
CA PHE A 205 2.00 22.12 12.16
C PHE A 205 1.95 20.71 12.74
N PHE A 206 3.09 20.01 12.76
CA PHE A 206 3.24 18.66 13.31
C PHE A 206 2.99 18.66 14.83
N ARG A 207 3.48 19.67 15.56
CA ARG A 207 3.23 19.82 17.00
C ARG A 207 1.76 20.08 17.32
N ILE A 208 1.03 20.76 16.43
CA ILE A 208 -0.43 20.95 16.53
C ILE A 208 -1.17 19.65 16.22
N MET A 209 -0.76 18.92 15.17
CA MET A 209 -1.30 17.59 14.79
C MET A 209 -1.09 16.53 15.89
N CYS A 210 0.06 16.56 16.56
CA CYS A 210 0.39 15.67 17.68
C CYS A 210 -0.10 16.20 19.05
N SER A 211 -0.72 17.39 19.11
CA SER A 211 -1.28 17.94 20.34
C SER A 211 -2.62 17.29 20.72
N PRO A 212 -3.13 17.50 21.95
CA PRO A 212 -4.47 17.06 22.35
C PRO A 212 -5.59 17.56 21.41
N ILE A 213 -5.41 18.74 20.80
CA ILE A 213 -6.35 19.34 19.84
C ILE A 213 -6.32 18.58 18.51
N GLY A 214 -5.14 18.11 18.08
CA GLY A 214 -5.00 17.25 16.90
C GLY A 214 -5.61 15.85 17.10
N ASN A 215 -5.81 15.42 18.36
CA ASN A 215 -6.40 14.10 18.63
C ASN A 215 -7.92 13.97 18.59
N PHE A 216 -8.58 15.08 18.26
CA PHE A 216 -9.94 15.08 17.73
C PHE A 216 -10.01 14.62 16.25
N PHE A 217 -8.90 14.69 15.51
CA PHE A 217 -8.81 14.30 14.09
C PHE A 217 -7.98 13.02 13.85
N ARG A 218 -7.50 12.35 14.93
CA ARG A 218 -6.71 11.12 14.83
C ARG A 218 -7.61 9.88 14.94
N LYS A 219 -7.50 8.99 13.97
CA LYS A 219 -8.17 7.68 13.98
C LYS A 219 -7.34 6.64 14.71
N THR A 220 -8.03 5.73 15.40
CA THR A 220 -7.43 4.47 15.87
C THR A 220 -7.02 3.58 14.69
N ALA A 221 -6.10 2.63 14.91
CA ALA A 221 -5.75 1.65 13.88
C ALA A 221 -6.97 0.86 13.37
N VAL A 222 -7.93 0.56 14.25
CA VAL A 222 -9.18 -0.13 13.89
C VAL A 222 -10.04 0.73 12.96
N GLN A 223 -10.23 2.01 13.28
CA GLN A 223 -10.97 2.95 12.42
C GLN A 223 -10.24 3.20 11.10
N GLY A 224 -8.91 3.25 11.13
CA GLY A 224 -8.06 3.41 9.97
C GLY A 224 -8.09 2.24 9.00
N ALA A 225 -8.23 1.03 9.52
CA ALA A 225 -8.31 -0.19 8.72
C ALA A 225 -9.67 -0.37 8.01
N GLN A 226 -10.71 0.38 8.39
CA GLN A 226 -12.09 0.13 7.90
C GLN A 226 -12.18 0.22 6.38
N THR A 227 -11.65 1.27 5.75
CA THR A 227 -11.70 1.43 4.29
C THR A 227 -10.92 0.31 3.58
N THR A 228 -9.76 -0.09 4.13
CA THR A 228 -8.95 -1.20 3.61
C THR A 228 -9.71 -2.52 3.68
N ILE A 229 -10.33 -2.81 4.82
CA ILE A 229 -11.15 -4.01 5.03
C ILE A 229 -12.36 -3.98 4.10
N HIS A 230 -13.06 -2.85 3.99
CA HIS A 230 -14.22 -2.69 3.13
C HIS A 230 -13.88 -3.03 1.67
N LEU A 231 -12.78 -2.49 1.13
CA LEU A 231 -12.32 -2.85 -0.21
C LEU A 231 -11.89 -4.31 -0.35
N ALA A 232 -11.23 -4.85 0.68
CA ALA A 232 -10.73 -6.22 0.67
C ALA A 232 -11.84 -7.28 0.72
N VAL A 233 -12.96 -7.04 1.42
CA VAL A 233 -13.95 -8.11 1.69
C VAL A 233 -15.42 -7.77 1.43
N SER A 234 -15.80 -6.52 1.09
CA SER A 234 -17.21 -6.17 0.84
C SER A 234 -17.73 -6.82 -0.44
N GLU A 235 -18.82 -7.60 -0.37
CA GLU A 235 -19.46 -8.20 -1.55
C GLU A 235 -20.04 -7.17 -2.52
N GLU A 236 -20.46 -6.01 -2.01
CA GLU A 236 -20.97 -4.90 -2.84
C GLU A 236 -19.91 -4.36 -3.80
N LEU A 237 -18.63 -4.50 -3.45
CA LEU A 237 -17.50 -4.01 -4.23
C LEU A 237 -16.82 -5.09 -5.09
N LYS A 238 -17.42 -6.28 -5.21
CA LYS A 238 -16.81 -7.42 -5.92
C LYS A 238 -16.43 -7.11 -7.38
N ASN A 239 -17.15 -6.20 -8.03
CA ASN A 239 -16.92 -5.78 -9.42
C ASN A 239 -16.38 -4.34 -9.53
N THR A 240 -16.14 -3.67 -8.42
CA THR A 240 -15.61 -2.30 -8.40
C THR A 240 -14.11 -2.34 -8.61
N THR A 241 -13.61 -1.63 -9.61
CA THR A 241 -12.18 -1.58 -9.94
C THR A 241 -11.79 -0.20 -10.45
N GLY A 242 -10.52 0.18 -10.27
CA GLY A 242 -9.94 1.46 -10.70
C GLY A 242 -10.39 2.66 -9.87
N GLN A 243 -11.03 2.46 -8.73
CA GLN A 243 -11.59 3.53 -7.91
C GLN A 243 -10.66 3.94 -6.77
N TYR A 244 -10.89 5.15 -6.26
CA TYR A 244 -10.26 5.71 -5.08
C TYR A 244 -11.31 5.90 -3.98
N TYR A 245 -10.99 5.49 -2.75
CA TYR A 245 -11.90 5.51 -1.61
C TYR A 245 -11.37 6.28 -0.41
N SER A 246 -12.27 6.87 0.35
CA SER A 246 -12.01 7.43 1.68
C SER A 246 -13.25 7.22 2.53
N GLU A 247 -13.11 6.92 3.82
CA GLU A 247 -14.27 6.67 4.71
C GLU A 247 -15.25 5.60 4.17
N CYS A 248 -14.74 4.52 3.58
CA CYS A 248 -15.54 3.47 2.93
C CYS A 248 -16.43 3.92 1.76
N VAL A 249 -16.30 5.15 1.27
CA VAL A 249 -17.06 5.67 0.11
C VAL A 249 -16.14 6.10 -1.04
N PRO A 250 -16.62 6.10 -2.30
CA PRO A 250 -15.85 6.65 -3.42
C PRO A 250 -15.48 8.11 -3.17
N ALA A 251 -14.23 8.46 -3.42
CA ALA A 251 -13.69 9.80 -3.26
C ALA A 251 -13.13 10.32 -4.59
N LYS A 252 -13.12 11.65 -4.75
CA LYS A 252 -12.57 12.29 -5.94
C LYS A 252 -11.05 12.35 -5.85
N THR A 253 -10.42 12.27 -7.01
CA THR A 253 -9.00 12.54 -7.21
C THR A 253 -8.84 13.73 -8.14
N ASN A 254 -7.67 14.35 -8.13
CA ASN A 254 -7.36 15.45 -9.03
C ASN A 254 -7.13 14.95 -10.46
N LYS A 255 -8.11 15.20 -11.32
CA LYS A 255 -8.13 14.74 -12.72
C LYS A 255 -6.98 15.30 -13.58
N GLN A 256 -6.37 16.41 -13.18
CA GLN A 256 -5.19 16.93 -13.87
C GLN A 256 -4.03 15.94 -13.78
N TYR A 257 -3.83 15.35 -12.60
CA TYR A 257 -2.72 14.42 -12.34
C TYR A 257 -3.15 12.96 -12.51
N VAL A 258 -4.34 12.60 -12.07
CA VAL A 258 -4.89 11.23 -12.15
C VAL A 258 -5.67 11.07 -13.45
N ASN A 259 -4.93 10.72 -14.51
CA ASN A 259 -5.48 10.45 -15.83
C ASN A 259 -4.80 9.25 -16.49
N SER A 260 -5.39 8.77 -17.59
CA SER A 260 -4.93 7.57 -18.30
C SER A 260 -3.51 7.66 -18.85
N GLU A 261 -3.09 8.84 -19.29
CA GLU A 261 -1.77 9.05 -19.88
C GLU A 261 -0.68 8.98 -18.80
N ASN A 262 -0.87 9.69 -17.69
CA ASN A 262 0.03 9.65 -16.55
C ASN A 262 0.10 8.25 -15.91
N ALA A 263 -1.03 7.54 -15.84
CA ALA A 263 -1.08 6.19 -15.29
C ALA A 263 -0.24 5.21 -16.15
N ARG A 264 -0.37 5.28 -17.49
CA ARG A 264 0.43 4.50 -18.42
C ARG A 264 1.93 4.88 -18.35
N ARG A 265 2.24 6.18 -18.35
CA ARG A 265 3.62 6.68 -18.25
C ARG A 265 4.30 6.19 -16.97
N LEU A 266 3.61 6.27 -15.83
CA LEU A 266 4.12 5.75 -14.56
C LEU A 266 4.37 4.25 -14.63
N TRP A 267 3.45 3.46 -15.21
CA TRP A 267 3.61 2.02 -15.32
C TRP A 267 4.85 1.65 -16.12
N GLU A 268 5.04 2.26 -17.29
CA GLU A 268 6.19 2.01 -18.17
C GLU A 268 7.50 2.37 -17.48
N MET A 269 7.58 3.55 -16.84
CA MET A 269 8.75 3.94 -16.05
C MET A 269 9.00 3.00 -14.88
N SER A 270 7.96 2.60 -14.15
CA SER A 270 8.09 1.71 -12.99
C SER A 270 8.60 0.33 -13.43
N ALA A 271 8.06 -0.23 -14.51
CA ALA A 271 8.50 -1.50 -15.08
C ALA A 271 9.98 -1.45 -15.49
N GLU A 272 10.40 -0.38 -16.15
CA GLU A 272 11.80 -0.17 -16.51
C GLU A 272 12.70 -0.08 -15.28
N MET A 273 12.32 0.75 -14.29
CA MET A 273 13.08 0.92 -13.05
C MET A 273 13.23 -0.37 -12.26
N VAL A 274 12.19 -1.21 -12.19
CA VAL A 274 12.25 -2.47 -11.43
C VAL A 274 12.79 -3.66 -12.24
N GLY A 275 13.16 -3.46 -13.51
CA GLY A 275 13.64 -4.52 -14.38
C GLY A 275 12.58 -5.57 -14.69
N LEU A 276 11.39 -5.13 -15.09
CA LEU A 276 10.34 -5.95 -15.70
C LEU A 276 10.23 -5.62 -17.20
N ASP A 277 9.92 -6.61 -18.02
CA ASP A 277 9.70 -6.39 -19.46
C ASP A 277 8.55 -5.42 -19.70
N LYS A 278 8.70 -4.50 -20.67
CA LYS A 278 7.68 -3.46 -20.97
C LYS A 278 6.30 -4.03 -21.36
N LYS A 279 6.21 -5.34 -21.60
CA LYS A 279 5.00 -6.09 -21.96
C LYS A 279 4.40 -6.92 -20.81
N VAL A 280 4.57 -6.51 -19.54
CA VAL A 280 3.83 -7.20 -18.46
C VAL A 280 2.33 -7.00 -18.67
N ASP A 281 1.69 -8.01 -19.26
CA ASP A 281 0.25 -8.13 -19.53
C ASP A 281 -0.43 -9.04 -18.50
#